data_AF-A0A2V7IHL1-F1
#
_entry.id   AF-A0A2V7IHL1-F1
#
_cell.length_a   1.000
_cell.length_b   1.000
_cell.length_c   1.000
_cell.angle_alpha   90.00
_cell.angle_beta   90.00
_cell.angle_gamma   90.00
#
_symmetry.space_group_name_H-M   'P 1'
#
loop_
_entity.id
_entity.type
_entity.pdbx_description
1 polymer ?
#
loop_
_entity_poly.entity_id
_entity_poly.type
_entity_poly.pdbx_seq_one_letter_code
_entity_poly.pdbx_strand_id
1 'polypeptide(L)'
;KRRNSELELWLERFAEPLAALARRAGGRDRRPVLDLAWRALVRCQFHDAVAGCVSDPVAQSLAARYVEVEAFAREIVRGSVHDLVRHDPDVARERPDAVKPSLVMWNGAARPRGGVVIADLTLFRRDVPVGPPSGRRVHEAAGHRPFALVGAGRTVPVQVLGRAVALERLEAARHYPDQDEVERVRVAFRMPAVPGLGLATLSLGDPQPLPLPSGDGVGVRGRALANRWVEVAFEGTGALAVHDRRAGERYGDLLRLEDEGDAGDTYTFCPVARDRLLRAAGPVAVRRLASGPLVAALEARLEMAAGSGVGGGGRRGRVALRLVVSLHADSPVVRCVLEVDNQATSHRLRARLPTGLGGAVVVAGAAFGAVTRSPVAAPARDYPLETPVPTAPAQRFVAAASGSRGLALLAPGFFEYEWTTGGDVVLTLLRAVGQLSRGDLPTRPGHAAWPSATPQAQCLGATRVELALAPVSATDLERGDVLPELWEDCFVPLRGFWLRDAVDLAPAAPDIALEGTGLVLSAVKPAQAGSPLVLRCYNATGRRAAGAWRFGEGVRSAHRVRADERESAPLVLEARGKTVRFVAEPHEIVTILVT
;
A
#
# COMPACT_ATOMS: atom_id res chain seq x y z
N LYS A 1 12.17 -6.27 0.98
CA LYS A 1 11.63 -4.88 1.01
C LYS A 1 10.14 -4.83 0.64
N ARG A 2 9.74 -4.85 -0.65
CA ARG A 2 8.32 -4.75 -1.07
C ARG A 2 7.39 -5.75 -0.36
N ARG A 3 7.69 -7.06 -0.45
CA ARG A 3 6.93 -8.11 0.26
C ARG A 3 6.90 -7.91 1.77
N ASN A 4 8.02 -7.51 2.38
CA ASN A 4 8.07 -7.23 3.82
C ASN A 4 7.10 -6.11 4.20
N SER A 5 7.17 -4.98 3.50
CA SER A 5 6.29 -3.83 3.78
C SER A 5 4.82 -4.12 3.52
N GLU A 6 4.51 -4.90 2.48
CA GLU A 6 3.14 -5.36 2.25
C GLU A 6 2.63 -6.19 3.43
N LEU A 7 3.40 -7.18 3.88
CA LEU A 7 2.99 -8.06 4.99
C LEU A 7 2.92 -7.33 6.33
N GLU A 8 3.88 -6.44 6.60
CA GLU A 8 3.85 -5.54 7.76
C GLU A 8 2.57 -4.68 7.74
N LEU A 9 2.23 -4.10 6.59
CA LEU A 9 0.99 -3.33 6.42
C LEU A 9 -0.26 -4.18 6.64
N TRP A 10 -0.28 -5.41 6.12
CA TRP A 10 -1.38 -6.36 6.34
C TRP A 10 -1.56 -6.70 7.81
N LEU A 11 -0.47 -6.90 8.56
CA LEU A 11 -0.54 -7.16 9.99
C LEU A 11 -1.01 -5.92 10.76
N GLU A 12 -0.35 -4.77 10.59
CA GLU A 12 -0.60 -3.55 11.34
C GLU A 12 -1.97 -2.91 11.06
N ARG A 13 -2.43 -2.95 9.81
CA ARG A 13 -3.62 -2.18 9.36
C ARG A 13 -4.84 -3.02 9.05
N PHE A 14 -4.72 -4.35 9.07
CA PHE A 14 -5.83 -5.26 8.87
C PHE A 14 -5.90 -6.32 9.97
N ALA A 15 -4.89 -7.18 10.11
CA ALA A 15 -4.97 -8.34 10.99
C ALA A 15 -5.09 -7.95 12.47
N GLU A 16 -4.22 -7.07 12.97
CA GLU A 16 -4.27 -6.58 14.35
C GLU A 16 -5.57 -5.85 14.69
N PRO A 17 -6.01 -4.81 13.95
CA PRO A 17 -7.21 -4.07 14.30
C PRO A 17 -8.46 -4.94 14.22
N LEU A 18 -8.61 -5.73 13.15
CA LEU A 18 -9.78 -6.60 12.99
C LEU A 18 -9.82 -7.67 14.08
N ALA A 19 -8.68 -8.27 14.45
CA ALA A 19 -8.62 -9.22 15.56
C ALA A 19 -8.95 -8.57 16.91
N ALA A 20 -8.47 -7.34 17.16
CA ALA A 20 -8.77 -6.61 18.37
C ALA A 20 -10.27 -6.32 18.50
N LEU A 21 -10.89 -5.83 17.43
CA LEU A 21 -12.31 -5.48 17.39
C LEU A 21 -13.20 -6.73 17.42
N ALA A 22 -12.85 -7.78 16.68
CA ALA A 22 -13.58 -9.04 16.72
C ALA A 22 -13.61 -9.60 18.15
N ARG A 23 -12.45 -9.61 18.82
CA ARG A 23 -12.35 -10.05 20.22
C ARG A 23 -13.16 -9.16 21.17
N ARG A 24 -13.12 -7.83 20.99
CA ARG A 24 -13.95 -6.88 21.77
C ARG A 24 -15.45 -7.15 21.56
N ALA A 25 -15.86 -7.57 20.36
CA ALA A 25 -17.22 -7.95 20.03
C ALA A 25 -17.61 -9.38 20.46
N GLY A 26 -16.76 -10.09 21.22
CA GLY A 26 -17.01 -11.45 21.70
C GLY A 26 -16.60 -12.57 20.73
N GLY A 27 -15.90 -12.23 19.64
CA GLY A 27 -15.33 -13.18 18.70
C GLY A 27 -14.10 -13.93 19.24
N ARG A 28 -13.55 -14.82 18.41
CA ARG A 28 -12.43 -15.70 18.79
C ARG A 28 -11.14 -14.93 19.06
N ASP A 29 -10.40 -15.36 20.07
CA ASP A 29 -9.08 -14.81 20.39
C ASP A 29 -8.03 -15.31 19.39
N ARG A 30 -7.53 -14.41 18.54
CA ARG A 30 -6.54 -14.71 17.51
C ARG A 30 -5.12 -14.29 17.87
N ARG A 31 -4.87 -13.85 19.11
CA ARG A 31 -3.54 -13.46 19.58
C ARG A 31 -2.46 -14.53 19.35
N PRO A 32 -2.71 -15.84 19.56
CA PRO A 32 -1.69 -16.86 19.29
C PRO A 32 -1.25 -16.91 17.83
N VAL A 33 -2.19 -16.78 16.88
CA VAL A 33 -1.88 -16.79 15.44
C VAL A 33 -1.21 -15.48 15.02
N LEU A 34 -1.63 -14.35 15.60
CA LEU A 34 -0.94 -13.06 15.42
C LEU A 34 0.52 -13.12 15.89
N ASP A 35 0.80 -13.74 17.04
CA ASP A 35 2.16 -13.91 17.56
C ASP A 35 3.01 -14.77 16.62
N LEU A 36 2.46 -15.86 16.07
CA LEU A 36 3.13 -16.67 15.04
C LEU A 36 3.45 -15.85 13.79
N ALA A 37 2.48 -15.06 13.29
CA ALA A 37 2.64 -14.22 12.11
C ALA A 37 3.75 -13.17 12.30
N TRP A 38 3.72 -12.45 13.43
CA TRP A 38 4.74 -11.46 13.75
C TRP A 38 6.11 -12.07 13.97
N ARG A 39 6.22 -13.20 14.69
CA ARG A 39 7.51 -13.91 14.84
C ARG A 39 8.07 -14.37 13.49
N ALA A 40 7.24 -14.85 12.59
CA ALA A 40 7.67 -15.23 11.25
C ALA A 40 8.15 -14.01 10.44
N LEU A 41 7.43 -12.87 10.50
CA LEU A 41 7.82 -11.65 9.81
C LEU A 41 9.11 -11.03 10.39
N VAL A 42 9.22 -10.89 11.72
CA VAL A 42 10.39 -10.33 12.40
C VAL A 42 11.66 -11.13 12.11
N ARG A 43 11.56 -12.46 11.97
CA ARG A 43 12.69 -13.31 11.51
C ARG A 43 13.18 -13.00 10.10
N CYS A 44 12.42 -12.22 9.33
CA CYS A 44 12.82 -11.72 8.01
C CYS A 44 13.34 -10.28 8.06
N GLN A 45 13.36 -9.65 9.24
CA GLN A 45 13.70 -8.24 9.44
C GLN A 45 15.09 -8.02 10.08
N PHE A 46 15.86 -9.08 10.33
CA PHE A 46 17.27 -8.95 10.69
C PHE A 46 18.02 -8.13 9.62
N HIS A 47 19.03 -7.36 10.03
CA HIS A 47 19.70 -6.38 9.19
C HIS A 47 20.16 -6.99 7.86
N ASP A 48 20.85 -8.13 7.87
CA ASP A 48 21.30 -8.79 6.64
C ASP A 48 20.13 -9.24 5.74
N ALA A 49 19.09 -9.82 6.35
CA ALA A 49 17.92 -10.34 5.64
C ALA A 49 17.13 -9.22 4.96
N VAL A 50 16.79 -8.16 5.69
CA VAL A 50 15.97 -7.07 5.15
C VAL A 50 16.76 -6.18 4.18
N ALA A 51 18.06 -5.98 4.44
CA ALA A 51 18.98 -5.29 3.53
C ALA A 51 19.26 -6.12 2.27
N GLY A 52 18.97 -7.42 2.29
CA GLY A 52 19.15 -8.32 1.14
C GLY A 52 20.60 -8.64 0.83
N CYS A 53 21.48 -8.49 1.83
CA CYS A 53 22.88 -8.89 1.76
C CYS A 53 23.05 -10.28 2.36
N VAL A 54 22.41 -11.25 1.71
CA VAL A 54 22.41 -12.66 2.08
C VAL A 54 22.65 -13.53 0.85
N SER A 55 23.06 -14.77 1.07
CA SER A 55 23.17 -15.75 -0.02
C SER A 55 21.80 -16.14 -0.59
N ASP A 56 21.77 -16.64 -1.82
CA ASP A 56 20.54 -17.06 -2.50
C ASP A 56 19.71 -18.09 -1.69
N PRO A 57 20.28 -19.12 -1.03
CA PRO A 57 19.51 -20.03 -0.18
C PRO A 57 18.80 -19.32 0.99
N VAL A 58 19.44 -18.32 1.60
CA VAL A 58 18.81 -17.53 2.67
C VAL A 58 17.68 -16.67 2.09
N ALA A 59 17.89 -16.03 0.94
CA ALA A 59 16.85 -15.26 0.25
C ALA A 59 15.61 -16.11 -0.10
N GLN A 60 15.81 -17.36 -0.54
CA GLN A 60 14.73 -18.31 -0.80
C GLN A 60 13.99 -18.72 0.49
N SER A 61 14.73 -18.95 1.59
CA SER A 61 14.12 -19.22 2.89
C SER A 61 13.27 -18.05 3.40
N LEU A 62 13.74 -16.81 3.20
CA LEU A 62 12.96 -15.60 3.49
C LEU A 62 11.69 -15.53 2.62
N ALA A 63 11.79 -15.83 1.33
CA ALA A 63 10.64 -15.86 0.43
C ALA A 63 9.56 -16.87 0.87
N ALA A 64 9.98 -18.05 1.34
CA ALA A 64 9.06 -19.06 1.89
C ALA A 64 8.38 -18.59 3.20
N ARG A 65 9.13 -17.96 4.11
CA ARG A 65 8.55 -17.38 5.34
C ARG A 65 7.56 -16.26 5.04
N TYR A 66 7.80 -15.44 4.03
CA TYR A 66 6.82 -14.43 3.62
C TYR A 66 5.49 -15.06 3.16
N VAL A 67 5.51 -16.22 2.50
CA VAL A 67 4.28 -16.96 2.14
C VAL A 67 3.56 -17.45 3.40
N GLU A 68 4.28 -17.92 4.41
CA GLU A 68 3.72 -18.33 5.70
C GLU A 68 3.03 -17.15 6.44
N VAL A 69 3.72 -16.00 6.53
CA VAL A 69 3.17 -14.76 7.13
C VAL A 69 1.90 -14.33 6.40
N GLU A 70 1.90 -14.38 5.07
CA GLU A 70 0.74 -14.03 4.25
C GLU A 70 -0.45 -14.93 4.56
N ALA A 71 -0.23 -16.24 4.68
CA ALA A 71 -1.28 -17.20 5.02
C ALA A 71 -1.89 -16.89 6.39
N PHE A 72 -1.07 -16.64 7.41
CA PHE A 72 -1.56 -16.25 8.74
C PHE A 72 -2.34 -14.94 8.71
N ALA A 73 -1.81 -13.90 8.05
CA ALA A 73 -2.45 -12.59 7.98
C ALA A 73 -3.83 -12.69 7.30
N ARG A 74 -3.92 -13.41 6.18
CA ARG A 74 -5.19 -13.64 5.45
C ARG A 74 -6.21 -14.37 6.31
N GLU A 75 -5.79 -15.41 7.02
CA GLU A 75 -6.70 -16.19 7.88
C GLU A 75 -7.19 -15.38 9.08
N ILE A 76 -6.32 -14.61 9.72
CA ILE A 76 -6.70 -13.71 10.82
C ILE A 76 -7.72 -12.70 10.32
N VAL A 77 -7.44 -12.03 9.20
CA VAL A 77 -8.36 -11.03 8.61
C VAL A 77 -9.70 -11.66 8.25
N ARG A 78 -9.70 -12.77 7.51
CA ARG A 78 -10.92 -13.47 7.10
C ARG A 78 -11.77 -13.86 8.30
N GLY A 79 -11.18 -14.56 9.28
CA GLY A 79 -11.89 -14.99 10.47
C GLY A 79 -12.40 -13.81 11.31
N SER A 80 -11.62 -12.74 11.44
CA SER A 80 -12.06 -11.54 12.18
C SER A 80 -13.18 -10.80 11.49
N VAL A 81 -13.17 -10.68 10.16
CA VAL A 81 -14.29 -10.12 9.39
C VAL A 81 -15.54 -10.97 9.61
N HIS A 82 -15.44 -12.30 9.50
CA HIS A 82 -16.55 -13.22 9.74
C HIS A 82 -17.16 -13.03 11.13
N ASP A 83 -16.33 -13.03 12.18
CA ASP A 83 -16.80 -12.82 13.56
C ASP A 83 -17.45 -11.43 13.71
N LEU A 84 -16.88 -10.37 13.11
CA LEU A 84 -17.39 -9.01 13.18
C LEU A 84 -18.72 -8.81 12.45
N VAL A 85 -19.00 -9.57 11.40
CA VAL A 85 -20.30 -9.53 10.68
C VAL A 85 -21.24 -10.68 11.04
N ARG A 86 -20.84 -11.51 12.02
CA ARG A 86 -21.54 -12.72 12.46
C ARG A 86 -21.83 -13.71 11.33
N HIS A 87 -20.93 -13.79 10.37
CA HIS A 87 -21.03 -14.74 9.26
C HIS A 87 -20.39 -16.08 9.64
N ASP A 88 -21.14 -17.16 9.49
CA ASP A 88 -20.67 -18.53 9.63
C ASP A 88 -20.89 -19.28 8.30
N PRO A 89 -19.81 -19.69 7.61
CA PRO A 89 -19.91 -20.47 6.38
C PRO A 89 -20.67 -21.78 6.55
N ASP A 90 -20.62 -22.44 7.71
CA ASP A 90 -21.39 -23.67 7.94
C ASP A 90 -22.91 -23.38 7.93
N VAL A 91 -23.34 -22.31 8.60
CA VAL A 91 -24.75 -21.89 8.59
C VAL A 91 -25.19 -21.48 7.18
N ALA A 92 -24.30 -20.83 6.41
CA ALA A 92 -24.57 -20.50 5.01
C ALA A 92 -24.78 -21.76 4.15
N ARG A 93 -24.00 -22.82 4.39
CA ARG A 93 -24.15 -24.12 3.74
C ARG A 93 -25.42 -24.87 4.17
N GLU A 94 -25.86 -24.70 5.40
CA GLU A 94 -27.10 -25.31 5.92
C GLU A 94 -28.36 -24.56 5.45
N ARG A 95 -28.24 -23.29 5.02
CA ARG A 95 -29.35 -22.43 4.60
C ARG A 95 -29.11 -21.76 3.23
N PRO A 96 -28.96 -22.54 2.13
CA PRO A 96 -28.62 -21.99 0.82
C PRO A 96 -29.66 -20.99 0.29
N ASP A 97 -30.95 -21.18 0.59
CA ASP A 97 -32.02 -20.27 0.16
C ASP A 97 -32.00 -18.92 0.86
N ALA A 98 -31.28 -18.80 1.98
CA ALA A 98 -31.13 -17.55 2.73
C ALA A 98 -29.91 -16.73 2.28
N VAL A 99 -29.10 -17.25 1.36
CA VAL A 99 -27.86 -16.61 0.88
C VAL A 99 -28.19 -15.31 0.13
N LYS A 100 -27.58 -14.23 0.61
CA LYS A 100 -27.65 -12.88 0.04
C LYS A 100 -26.23 -12.34 -0.11
N PRO A 101 -25.59 -12.52 -1.29
CA PRO A 101 -24.23 -12.06 -1.53
C PRO A 101 -24.03 -10.61 -1.12
N SER A 102 -23.01 -10.35 -0.31
CA SER A 102 -22.82 -9.07 0.35
C SER A 102 -21.35 -8.65 0.36
N LEU A 103 -21.12 -7.36 0.16
CA LEU A 103 -19.82 -6.71 0.26
C LEU A 103 -19.69 -6.07 1.64
N VAL A 104 -18.74 -6.55 2.44
CA VAL A 104 -18.38 -5.97 3.73
C VAL A 104 -17.27 -4.95 3.51
N MET A 105 -17.52 -3.70 3.87
CA MET A 105 -16.56 -2.61 3.79
C MET A 105 -15.88 -2.40 5.15
N TRP A 106 -14.56 -2.33 5.14
CA TRP A 106 -13.71 -2.07 6.30
C TRP A 106 -13.00 -0.72 6.18
N ASN A 107 -13.09 0.09 7.23
CA ASN A 107 -12.32 1.31 7.37
C ASN A 107 -11.14 1.15 8.33
N GLY A 108 -9.96 0.81 7.82
CA GLY A 108 -8.74 0.68 8.63
C GLY A 108 -8.08 1.98 9.12
N ALA A 109 -8.74 3.14 9.01
CA ALA A 109 -8.25 4.40 9.55
C ALA A 109 -9.08 4.83 10.78
N ALA A 110 -8.43 5.50 11.73
CA ALA A 110 -9.10 6.10 12.88
C ALA A 110 -9.71 7.47 12.54
N ARG A 111 -10.44 7.56 11.42
CA ARG A 111 -11.25 8.70 11.02
C ARG A 111 -12.38 8.23 10.10
N PRO A 112 -13.53 8.92 10.03
CA PRO A 112 -14.54 8.62 9.04
C PRO A 112 -13.98 8.71 7.62
N ARG A 113 -14.22 7.70 6.79
CA ARG A 113 -13.78 7.69 5.38
C ARG A 113 -14.89 7.22 4.45
N GLY A 114 -14.99 7.88 3.31
CA GLY A 114 -15.88 7.51 2.20
C GLY A 114 -15.15 7.75 0.87
N GLY A 115 -15.91 7.89 -0.21
CA GLY A 115 -15.36 8.25 -1.52
C GLY A 115 -15.25 7.08 -2.49
N VAL A 116 -14.45 7.23 -3.54
CA VAL A 116 -14.31 6.23 -4.61
C VAL A 116 -13.54 5.02 -4.10
N VAL A 117 -14.21 3.87 -4.14
CA VAL A 117 -13.69 2.56 -3.75
C VAL A 117 -13.69 1.63 -4.95
N ILE A 118 -12.68 0.77 -5.03
CA ILE A 118 -12.61 -0.33 -6.01
C ILE A 118 -12.75 -1.66 -5.27
N ALA A 119 -13.63 -2.53 -5.74
CA ALA A 119 -13.80 -3.89 -5.22
C ALA A 119 -13.91 -4.90 -6.37
N ASP A 120 -13.48 -6.13 -6.09
CA ASP A 120 -13.69 -7.30 -6.97
C ASP A 120 -14.84 -8.13 -6.37
N LEU A 121 -15.88 -8.40 -7.16
CA LEU A 121 -17.04 -9.20 -6.77
C LEU A 121 -17.12 -10.44 -7.65
N THR A 122 -17.51 -11.58 -7.09
CA THR A 122 -17.72 -12.83 -7.84
C THR A 122 -19.21 -13.13 -7.96
N LEU A 123 -19.67 -13.34 -9.19
CA LEU A 123 -21.05 -13.67 -9.52
C LEU A 123 -21.10 -15.11 -10.03
N PHE A 124 -21.94 -15.94 -9.42
CA PHE A 124 -22.04 -17.36 -9.75
C PHE A 124 -22.39 -17.58 -11.23
N ARG A 125 -21.70 -18.53 -11.88
CA ARG A 125 -22.02 -18.99 -13.24
C ARG A 125 -22.42 -20.44 -13.28
N ARG A 126 -21.65 -21.33 -12.66
CA ARG A 126 -21.98 -22.76 -12.63
C ARG A 126 -21.23 -23.50 -11.54
N ASP A 127 -21.84 -24.59 -11.05
CA ASP A 127 -21.15 -25.53 -10.17
C ASP A 127 -20.00 -26.21 -10.94
N VAL A 128 -18.88 -26.43 -10.27
CA VAL A 128 -17.79 -27.29 -10.78
C VAL A 128 -17.81 -28.59 -9.98
N PRO A 129 -18.40 -29.67 -10.52
CA PRO A 129 -18.47 -30.94 -9.80
C PRO A 129 -17.05 -31.52 -9.62
N VAL A 130 -16.75 -31.95 -8.39
CA VAL A 130 -15.50 -32.64 -8.04
C VAL A 130 -15.83 -34.08 -7.68
N GLY A 131 -15.08 -35.03 -8.26
CA GLY A 131 -15.28 -36.46 -8.08
C GLY A 131 -15.78 -37.18 -9.34
N PRO A 132 -16.04 -38.49 -9.26
CA PRO A 132 -16.53 -39.26 -10.40
C PRO A 132 -17.92 -38.77 -10.84
N PRO A 133 -18.32 -39.00 -12.10
CA PRO A 133 -19.67 -38.66 -12.57
C PRO A 133 -20.73 -39.31 -11.69
N SER A 134 -21.43 -38.49 -10.90
CA SER A 134 -22.37 -38.95 -9.86
C SER A 134 -23.83 -38.65 -10.18
N GLY A 135 -24.12 -38.14 -11.39
CA GLY A 135 -25.45 -37.67 -11.76
C GLY A 135 -25.89 -36.41 -11.00
N ARG A 136 -24.98 -35.75 -10.24
CA ARG A 136 -25.26 -34.49 -9.55
C ARG A 136 -25.72 -33.43 -10.55
N ARG A 137 -26.88 -32.83 -10.28
CA ARG A 137 -27.38 -31.70 -11.06
C ARG A 137 -26.42 -30.52 -10.91
N VAL A 138 -25.86 -30.07 -12.03
CA VAL A 138 -25.05 -28.86 -12.12
C VAL A 138 -25.99 -27.68 -12.24
N HIS A 139 -25.92 -26.75 -11.30
CA HIS A 139 -26.65 -25.48 -11.40
C HIS A 139 -25.87 -24.53 -12.29
N GLU A 140 -26.60 -23.74 -13.07
CA GLU A 140 -26.03 -22.72 -13.94
C GLU A 140 -26.80 -21.41 -13.80
N ALA A 141 -26.10 -20.30 -14.01
CA ALA A 141 -26.60 -18.94 -13.99
C ALA A 141 -25.88 -18.09 -15.05
N ALA A 142 -26.49 -16.97 -15.40
CA ALA A 142 -25.97 -16.08 -16.46
C ALA A 142 -24.64 -15.40 -16.10
N GLY A 143 -24.18 -15.43 -14.85
CA GLY A 143 -23.06 -14.62 -14.37
C GLY A 143 -23.46 -13.16 -14.18
N HIS A 144 -22.66 -12.24 -14.72
CA HIS A 144 -22.89 -10.80 -14.60
C HIS A 144 -24.14 -10.33 -15.35
N ARG A 145 -25.00 -9.63 -14.60
CA ARG A 145 -26.02 -8.72 -15.13
C ARG A 145 -25.75 -7.32 -14.56
N PRO A 146 -26.11 -6.22 -15.26
CA PRO A 146 -25.98 -4.89 -14.68
C PRO A 146 -26.65 -4.83 -13.29
N PHE A 147 -25.95 -4.24 -12.32
CA PHE A 147 -26.41 -4.14 -10.94
C PHE A 147 -25.99 -2.80 -10.33
N ALA A 148 -26.57 -2.47 -9.19
CA ALA A 148 -26.03 -1.48 -8.28
C ALA A 148 -25.76 -2.15 -6.92
N LEU A 149 -25.04 -1.46 -6.05
CA LEU A 149 -24.91 -1.85 -4.66
C LEU A 149 -25.98 -1.14 -3.83
N VAL A 150 -26.43 -1.74 -2.74
CA VAL A 150 -27.44 -1.15 -1.85
C VAL A 150 -26.96 -1.28 -0.41
N GLY A 151 -26.96 -0.18 0.34
CA GLY A 151 -26.70 -0.22 1.78
C GLY A 151 -27.10 1.07 2.48
N ALA A 152 -27.41 0.96 3.77
CA ALA A 152 -27.98 2.04 4.58
C ALA A 152 -29.19 2.73 3.90
N GLY A 153 -30.04 1.95 3.22
CA GLY A 153 -31.22 2.46 2.52
C GLY A 153 -30.94 3.26 1.25
N ARG A 154 -29.69 3.26 0.75
CA ARG A 154 -29.29 4.00 -0.45
C ARG A 154 -28.78 3.05 -1.53
N THR A 155 -29.18 3.30 -2.77
CA THR A 155 -28.58 2.64 -3.92
C THR A 155 -27.33 3.38 -4.35
N VAL A 156 -26.27 2.63 -4.61
CA VAL A 156 -24.93 3.08 -4.96
C VAL A 156 -24.60 2.53 -6.36
N PRO A 157 -24.69 3.37 -7.41
CA PRO A 157 -24.35 2.97 -8.77
C PRO A 157 -22.87 2.55 -8.87
N VAL A 158 -22.59 1.63 -9.79
CA VAL A 158 -21.24 1.07 -9.99
C VAL A 158 -20.72 1.36 -11.40
N GLN A 159 -19.43 1.67 -11.50
CA GLN A 159 -18.67 1.72 -12.75
C GLN A 159 -17.93 0.41 -12.91
N VAL A 160 -18.25 -0.38 -13.94
CA VAL A 160 -17.50 -1.60 -14.26
C VAL A 160 -16.14 -1.23 -14.86
N LEU A 161 -15.07 -1.74 -14.26
CA LEU A 161 -13.68 -1.53 -14.69
C LEU A 161 -13.11 -2.74 -15.45
N GLY A 162 -13.64 -3.93 -15.20
CA GLY A 162 -13.17 -5.16 -15.84
C GLY A 162 -14.00 -6.36 -15.45
N ARG A 163 -13.94 -7.41 -16.27
CA ARG A 163 -14.63 -8.68 -16.06
C ARG A 163 -13.72 -9.82 -16.50
N ALA A 164 -13.75 -10.93 -15.77
CA ALA A 164 -13.07 -12.15 -16.15
C ALA A 164 -13.76 -13.36 -15.55
N VAL A 165 -13.81 -14.47 -16.29
CA VAL A 165 -14.21 -15.76 -15.74
C VAL A 165 -13.10 -16.25 -14.79
N ALA A 166 -13.50 -16.81 -13.66
CA ALA A 166 -12.60 -17.34 -12.64
C ALA A 166 -13.22 -18.55 -11.94
N LEU A 167 -12.43 -19.19 -11.08
CA LEU A 167 -12.91 -20.19 -10.15
C LEU A 167 -12.91 -19.60 -8.74
N GLU A 168 -13.93 -19.90 -7.96
CA GLU A 168 -14.00 -19.57 -6.54
C GLU A 168 -14.34 -20.82 -5.74
N ARG A 169 -13.62 -21.00 -4.62
CA ARG A 169 -13.89 -22.07 -3.67
C ARG A 169 -14.48 -21.47 -2.40
N LEU A 170 -15.63 -21.98 -1.99
CA LEU A 170 -16.24 -21.70 -0.70
C LEU A 170 -15.91 -22.82 0.27
N GLU A 171 -15.48 -22.44 1.47
CA GLU A 171 -15.03 -23.37 2.51
C GLU A 171 -15.88 -23.21 3.75
N ALA A 172 -16.32 -24.35 4.27
CA ALA A 172 -17.06 -24.46 5.53
C ALA A 172 -16.50 -25.66 6.30
N ALA A 173 -16.40 -25.57 7.63
CA ALA A 173 -15.66 -26.56 8.42
C ALA A 173 -16.36 -27.92 8.49
N ARG A 174 -17.69 -27.93 8.43
CA ARG A 174 -18.54 -29.14 8.52
C ARG A 174 -18.99 -29.69 7.17
N HIS A 175 -18.64 -29.02 6.07
CA HIS A 175 -19.08 -29.39 4.72
C HIS A 175 -17.91 -29.57 3.77
N TYR A 176 -18.09 -30.43 2.76
CA TYR A 176 -17.13 -30.56 1.68
C TYR A 176 -17.00 -29.22 0.92
N PRO A 177 -15.79 -28.80 0.50
CA PRO A 177 -15.61 -27.54 -0.22
C PRO A 177 -16.46 -27.47 -1.49
N ASP A 178 -17.05 -26.31 -1.73
CA ASP A 178 -17.83 -26.04 -2.94
C ASP A 178 -16.98 -25.24 -3.92
N GLN A 179 -16.86 -25.69 -5.16
CA GLN A 179 -16.10 -24.99 -6.19
C GLN A 179 -17.02 -24.59 -7.33
N ASP A 180 -16.95 -23.32 -7.68
CA ASP A 180 -17.81 -22.72 -8.69
C ASP A 180 -16.99 -22.00 -9.74
N GLU A 181 -17.49 -22.03 -10.98
CA GLU A 181 -17.10 -21.04 -11.98
C GLU A 181 -17.90 -19.77 -11.70
N VAL A 182 -17.20 -18.65 -11.66
CA VAL A 182 -17.76 -17.34 -11.36
C VAL A 182 -17.31 -16.32 -12.40
N GLU A 183 -18.10 -15.28 -12.58
CA GLU A 183 -17.66 -14.06 -13.26
C GLU A 183 -17.17 -13.08 -12.20
N ARG A 184 -15.86 -12.81 -12.20
CA ARG A 184 -15.26 -11.77 -11.36
C ARG A 184 -15.41 -10.42 -12.05
N VAL A 185 -16.08 -9.49 -11.39
CA VAL A 185 -16.38 -8.15 -11.87
C VAL A 185 -15.64 -7.15 -10.97
N ARG A 186 -14.72 -6.39 -11.56
CA ARG A 186 -14.07 -5.28 -10.88
C ARG A 186 -14.92 -4.03 -11.04
N VAL A 187 -15.36 -3.45 -9.94
CA VAL A 187 -16.22 -2.26 -9.93
C VAL A 187 -15.59 -1.12 -9.14
N ALA A 188 -15.85 0.11 -9.57
CA ALA A 188 -15.68 1.31 -8.77
C ALA A 188 -17.05 1.87 -8.36
N PHE A 189 -17.15 2.40 -7.14
CA PHE A 189 -18.37 3.00 -6.63
C PHE A 189 -18.04 4.06 -5.57
N ARG A 190 -18.97 4.98 -5.29
CA ARG A 190 -18.79 6.00 -4.26
C ARG A 190 -19.39 5.52 -2.95
N MET A 191 -18.54 5.16 -2.01
CA MET A 191 -18.94 4.71 -0.68
C MET A 191 -19.33 5.92 0.20
N PRO A 192 -20.49 5.89 0.89
CA PRO A 192 -20.77 6.81 1.98
C PRO A 192 -19.70 6.75 3.07
N ALA A 193 -19.67 7.75 3.96
CA ALA A 193 -18.70 7.74 5.07
C ALA A 193 -18.94 6.52 5.98
N VAL A 194 -17.89 5.72 6.16
CA VAL A 194 -17.80 4.63 7.13
C VAL A 194 -17.06 5.18 8.37
N PRO A 195 -17.57 4.97 9.59
CA PRO A 195 -16.90 5.40 10.82
C PRO A 195 -15.45 4.91 10.96
N GLY A 196 -14.66 5.56 11.81
CA GLY A 196 -13.26 5.19 12.03
C GLY A 196 -13.14 3.80 12.63
N LEU A 197 -12.27 2.95 12.06
CA LEU A 197 -12.18 1.52 12.42
C LEU A 197 -13.52 0.79 12.33
N GLY A 198 -14.42 1.29 11.47
CA GLY A 198 -15.80 0.83 11.32
C GLY A 198 -16.03 -0.13 10.16
N LEU A 199 -17.24 -0.68 10.13
CA LEU A 199 -17.74 -1.57 9.09
C LEU A 199 -19.01 -1.02 8.45
N ALA A 200 -19.25 -1.40 7.19
CA ALA A 200 -20.53 -1.22 6.53
C ALA A 200 -20.79 -2.41 5.60
N THR A 201 -22.06 -2.71 5.30
CA THR A 201 -22.43 -3.79 4.38
C THR A 201 -23.20 -3.23 3.19
N LEU A 202 -22.94 -3.78 2.01
CA LEU A 202 -23.64 -3.48 0.78
C LEU A 202 -24.11 -4.79 0.13
N SER A 203 -25.38 -4.89 -0.26
CA SER A 203 -25.91 -6.01 -1.03
C SER A 203 -25.99 -5.67 -2.52
N LEU A 204 -26.24 -6.66 -3.36
CA LEU A 204 -26.64 -6.42 -4.74
C LEU A 204 -28.06 -5.86 -4.80
N GLY A 205 -28.31 -4.95 -5.73
CA GLY A 205 -29.64 -4.44 -6.06
C GLY A 205 -29.77 -4.07 -7.53
N ASP A 206 -30.93 -3.55 -7.89
CA ASP A 206 -31.26 -3.22 -9.28
C ASP A 206 -30.31 -2.17 -9.86
N PRO A 207 -29.94 -2.28 -11.15
CA PRO A 207 -29.05 -1.34 -11.79
C PRO A 207 -29.61 0.07 -11.75
N GLN A 208 -28.76 1.01 -11.40
CA GLN A 208 -29.03 2.44 -11.46
C GLN A 208 -27.99 3.09 -12.37
N PRO A 209 -28.39 4.09 -13.19
CA PRO A 209 -27.43 4.87 -13.94
C PRO A 209 -26.47 5.57 -12.98
N LEU A 210 -25.18 5.57 -13.31
CA LEU A 210 -24.23 6.44 -12.63
C LEU A 210 -24.60 7.89 -12.96
N PRO A 211 -24.93 8.73 -11.96
CA PRO A 211 -25.06 10.14 -12.21
C PRO A 211 -23.71 10.65 -12.73
N LEU A 212 -23.74 11.43 -13.81
CA LEU A 212 -22.59 12.14 -14.35
C LEU A 212 -22.65 13.59 -13.83
N PRO A 213 -22.32 13.89 -12.56
CA PRO A 213 -22.27 15.28 -12.13
C PRO A 213 -21.20 16.01 -12.94
N SER A 214 -21.60 17.08 -13.62
CA SER A 214 -20.71 17.94 -14.39
C SER A 214 -19.61 18.49 -13.47
N GLY A 215 -18.34 18.21 -13.78
CA GLY A 215 -17.19 18.75 -13.07
C GLY A 215 -16.64 17.94 -11.89
N ASP A 216 -17.37 16.91 -11.42
CA ASP A 216 -16.98 16.09 -10.25
C ASP A 216 -16.53 14.65 -10.62
N GLY A 217 -16.44 14.36 -11.92
CA GLY A 217 -15.91 13.10 -12.44
C GLY A 217 -14.42 13.17 -12.77
N VAL A 218 -13.86 12.01 -13.07
CA VAL A 218 -12.57 11.88 -13.77
C VAL A 218 -12.83 11.48 -15.23
N GLY A 219 -12.09 12.08 -16.15
CA GLY A 219 -12.22 11.81 -17.58
C GLY A 219 -10.88 11.53 -18.26
N VAL A 220 -10.96 10.99 -19.48
CA VAL A 220 -9.81 10.75 -20.36
C VAL A 220 -9.89 11.67 -21.57
N ARG A 221 -8.81 12.41 -21.87
CA ARG A 221 -8.68 13.20 -23.10
C ARG A 221 -7.36 12.87 -23.79
N GLY A 222 -7.42 12.10 -24.87
CA GLY A 222 -6.23 11.61 -25.57
C GLY A 222 -5.32 10.81 -24.63
N ARG A 223 -4.15 11.37 -24.31
CA ARG A 223 -3.14 10.77 -23.41
C ARG A 223 -3.20 11.31 -21.98
N ALA A 224 -4.24 12.08 -21.64
CA ALA A 224 -4.40 12.73 -20.35
C ALA A 224 -5.59 12.18 -19.55
N LEU A 225 -5.44 12.17 -18.24
CA LEU A 225 -6.49 11.97 -17.24
C LEU A 225 -6.69 13.29 -16.50
N ALA A 226 -7.93 13.68 -16.24
CA ALA A 226 -8.21 14.89 -15.48
C ALA A 226 -9.41 14.72 -14.54
N ASN A 227 -9.28 15.23 -13.33
CA ASN A 227 -10.37 15.49 -12.40
C ASN A 227 -10.28 16.96 -11.92
N ARG A 228 -11.07 17.38 -10.92
CA ARG A 228 -11.03 18.78 -10.43
C ARG A 228 -9.74 19.20 -9.72
N TRP A 229 -8.92 18.26 -9.24
CA TRP A 229 -7.66 18.56 -8.53
C TRP A 229 -6.45 18.57 -9.45
N VAL A 230 -6.34 17.57 -10.33
CA VAL A 230 -5.13 17.31 -11.09
C VAL A 230 -5.45 16.89 -12.52
N GLU A 231 -4.54 17.24 -13.41
CA GLU A 231 -4.42 16.65 -14.74
C GLU A 231 -3.07 15.94 -14.84
N VAL A 232 -3.06 14.71 -15.35
CA VAL A 232 -1.84 13.94 -15.63
C VAL A 232 -1.85 13.44 -17.06
N ALA A 233 -0.75 13.62 -17.78
CA ALA A 233 -0.62 13.21 -19.17
C ALA A 233 0.67 12.43 -19.42
N PHE A 234 0.60 11.43 -20.30
CA PHE A 234 1.79 10.77 -20.82
C PHE A 234 2.48 11.64 -21.86
N GLU A 235 3.72 12.02 -21.57
CA GLU A 235 4.60 12.70 -22.52
C GLU A 235 5.06 11.75 -23.63
N GLY A 236 5.67 12.30 -24.68
CA GLY A 236 6.24 11.52 -25.78
C GLY A 236 7.27 10.51 -25.29
N THR A 237 8.12 10.92 -24.35
CA THR A 237 9.22 10.12 -23.75
C THR A 237 8.77 8.94 -22.88
N GLY A 238 7.47 8.85 -22.54
CA GLY A 238 6.96 7.91 -21.55
C GLY A 238 6.92 8.44 -20.12
N ALA A 239 7.49 9.62 -19.87
CA ALA A 239 7.34 10.33 -18.60
C ALA A 239 5.92 10.89 -18.42
N LEU A 240 5.65 11.43 -17.24
CA LEU A 240 4.38 12.07 -16.88
C LEU A 240 4.54 13.59 -16.76
N ALA A 241 3.59 14.31 -17.33
CA ALA A 241 3.32 15.70 -16.99
C ALA A 241 2.16 15.74 -15.99
N VAL A 242 2.31 16.49 -14.90
CA VAL A 242 1.27 16.70 -13.88
C VAL A 242 1.01 18.19 -13.70
N HIS A 243 -0.26 18.57 -13.70
CA HIS A 243 -0.73 19.92 -13.43
C HIS A 243 -1.63 19.90 -12.19
N ASP A 244 -1.19 20.55 -11.11
CA ASP A 244 -2.04 20.82 -9.95
C ASP A 244 -2.98 21.98 -10.30
N ARG A 245 -4.25 21.66 -10.51
CA ARG A 245 -5.27 22.64 -10.91
C ARG A 245 -5.67 23.58 -9.77
N ARG A 246 -5.32 23.25 -8.52
CA ARG A 246 -5.61 24.10 -7.36
C ARG A 246 -4.58 25.20 -7.21
N ALA A 247 -3.30 24.84 -7.28
CA ALA A 247 -2.19 25.77 -7.14
C ALA A 247 -1.73 26.40 -8.47
N GLY A 248 -2.12 25.82 -9.62
CA GLY A 248 -1.62 26.21 -10.94
C GLY A 248 -0.23 25.69 -11.26
N GLU A 249 0.35 24.85 -10.39
CA GLU A 249 1.70 24.32 -10.51
C GLU A 249 1.81 23.21 -11.54
N ARG A 250 2.91 23.20 -12.29
CA ARG A 250 3.18 22.21 -13.34
C ARG A 250 4.53 21.53 -13.15
N TYR A 251 4.50 20.23 -13.38
CA TYR A 251 5.64 19.33 -13.31
C TYR A 251 5.70 18.54 -14.62
N GLY A 252 6.89 18.44 -15.22
CA GLY A 252 7.14 17.68 -16.44
C GLY A 252 8.26 16.67 -16.22
N ASP A 253 8.39 15.74 -17.16
CA ASP A 253 9.42 14.70 -17.14
C ASP A 253 9.41 13.82 -15.85
N LEU A 254 8.24 13.68 -15.19
CA LEU A 254 8.09 12.90 -13.96
C LEU A 254 8.09 11.39 -14.24
N LEU A 255 8.69 10.63 -13.32
CA LEU A 255 8.90 9.18 -13.45
C LEU A 255 9.66 8.77 -14.70
N ARG A 256 10.49 9.65 -15.26
CA ARG A 256 11.36 9.27 -16.37
C ARG A 256 12.37 8.23 -15.90
N LEU A 257 12.38 7.09 -16.60
CA LEU A 257 13.31 6.03 -16.28
C LEU A 257 14.74 6.38 -16.67
N GLU A 258 15.67 6.01 -15.80
CA GLU A 258 17.09 6.07 -16.05
C GLU A 258 17.79 4.80 -15.57
N ASP A 259 18.82 4.38 -16.31
CA ASP A 259 19.59 3.17 -16.07
C ASP A 259 21.09 3.47 -16.06
N GLU A 260 21.78 2.98 -15.04
CA GLU A 260 23.23 3.06 -14.91
C GLU A 260 23.81 1.71 -14.48
N GLY A 261 25.07 1.48 -14.84
CA GLY A 261 25.83 0.31 -14.45
C GLY A 261 26.16 0.27 -12.96
N ASP A 262 26.02 -0.92 -12.38
CA ASP A 262 26.43 -1.22 -11.01
C ASP A 262 27.44 -2.37 -11.02
N ALA A 263 28.71 -2.04 -10.76
CA ALA A 263 29.80 -3.01 -10.57
C ALA A 263 29.92 -3.48 -9.11
N GLY A 264 29.03 -3.04 -8.24
CA GLY A 264 29.07 -3.27 -6.81
C GLY A 264 28.66 -4.67 -6.39
N ASP A 265 28.22 -4.75 -5.15
CA ASP A 265 27.75 -5.97 -4.50
C ASP A 265 26.45 -5.70 -3.73
N THR A 266 25.98 -6.65 -2.93
CA THR A 266 24.72 -6.49 -2.21
C THR A 266 24.72 -5.39 -1.14
N TYR A 267 25.89 -4.91 -0.71
CA TYR A 267 26.04 -3.84 0.28
C TYR A 267 26.18 -2.48 -0.40
N THR A 268 27.05 -2.40 -1.40
CA THR A 268 27.56 -1.12 -1.91
C THR A 268 27.29 -1.02 -3.41
N PHE A 269 26.56 0.01 -3.81
CA PHE A 269 26.52 0.44 -5.21
C PHE A 269 27.91 0.93 -5.62
N CYS A 270 28.42 0.47 -6.77
CA CYS A 270 29.66 0.98 -7.31
C CYS A 270 29.46 1.38 -8.78
N PRO A 271 29.61 2.67 -9.14
CA PRO A 271 29.44 3.10 -10.51
C PRO A 271 30.49 2.46 -11.42
N VAL A 272 30.09 2.12 -12.64
CA VAL A 272 31.00 1.59 -13.65
C VAL A 272 31.80 2.73 -14.28
N ALA A 273 33.13 2.57 -14.37
CA ALA A 273 34.00 3.58 -14.95
C ALA A 273 33.62 3.91 -16.40
N ARG A 274 33.44 5.21 -16.71
CA ARG A 274 33.02 5.72 -18.02
C ARG A 274 31.66 5.19 -18.50
N ASP A 275 30.80 4.74 -17.60
CA ASP A 275 29.44 4.38 -17.98
C ASP A 275 28.61 5.61 -18.35
N ARG A 276 27.61 5.38 -19.20
CA ARG A 276 26.69 6.40 -19.67
C ARG A 276 25.30 6.09 -19.14
N LEU A 277 24.78 7.02 -18.35
CA LEU A 277 23.39 7.02 -17.91
C LEU A 277 22.47 6.95 -19.13
N LEU A 278 21.72 5.86 -19.25
CA LEU A 278 20.68 5.73 -20.24
C LEU A 278 19.39 6.33 -19.67
N ARG A 279 18.59 6.95 -20.54
CA ARG A 279 17.26 7.43 -20.18
C ARG A 279 16.25 6.87 -21.16
N ALA A 280 15.07 6.54 -20.67
CA ALA A 280 13.97 6.20 -21.55
C ALA A 280 13.73 7.35 -22.56
N ALA A 281 13.52 6.94 -23.81
CA ALA A 281 13.32 7.80 -24.95
C ALA A 281 12.41 7.12 -25.98
N GLY A 282 11.84 7.91 -26.87
CA GLY A 282 10.95 7.43 -27.94
C GLY A 282 9.47 7.50 -27.57
N PRO A 283 8.57 7.53 -28.58
CA PRO A 283 7.14 7.65 -28.38
C PRO A 283 6.58 6.41 -27.66
N VAL A 284 5.85 6.60 -26.57
CA VAL A 284 5.08 5.50 -25.97
C VAL A 284 3.67 5.40 -26.55
N ALA A 285 3.22 4.18 -26.83
CA ALA A 285 1.82 3.90 -27.12
C ALA A 285 1.02 3.92 -25.82
N VAL A 286 -0.08 4.67 -25.81
CA VAL A 286 -0.95 4.83 -24.64
C VAL A 286 -2.30 4.18 -24.91
N ARG A 287 -2.69 3.25 -24.05
CA ARG A 287 -3.97 2.54 -24.11
C ARG A 287 -4.86 2.97 -22.97
N ARG A 288 -6.14 3.22 -23.26
CA ARG A 288 -7.14 3.50 -22.23
C ARG A 288 -7.61 2.19 -21.58
N LEU A 289 -7.56 2.14 -20.25
CA LEU A 289 -8.07 1.02 -19.44
C LEU A 289 -9.44 1.32 -18.81
N ALA A 290 -9.66 2.57 -18.39
CA ALA A 290 -10.93 3.02 -17.83
C ALA A 290 -11.18 4.49 -18.20
N SER A 291 -12.44 4.86 -18.44
CA SER A 291 -12.80 6.19 -18.98
C SER A 291 -13.40 7.15 -17.95
N GLY A 292 -13.71 6.70 -16.74
CA GLY A 292 -14.55 7.42 -15.78
C GLY A 292 -15.99 6.89 -15.71
N PRO A 293 -16.88 7.53 -14.92
CA PRO A 293 -16.67 8.82 -14.27
C PRO A 293 -16.02 8.78 -12.87
N LEU A 294 -15.91 7.60 -12.23
CA LEU A 294 -15.33 7.46 -10.90
C LEU A 294 -13.83 7.15 -10.93
N VAL A 295 -13.42 6.29 -11.87
CA VAL A 295 -12.01 5.92 -12.08
C VAL A 295 -11.69 6.00 -13.56
N ALA A 296 -10.62 6.71 -13.90
CA ALA A 296 -10.03 6.70 -15.23
C ALA A 296 -8.60 6.19 -15.14
N ALA A 297 -8.17 5.44 -16.16
CA ALA A 297 -6.86 4.83 -16.18
C ALA A 297 -6.31 4.72 -17.61
N LEU A 298 -5.02 4.99 -17.73
CA LEU A 298 -4.24 4.85 -18.96
C LEU A 298 -3.05 3.91 -18.69
N GLU A 299 -2.62 3.21 -19.73
CA GLU A 299 -1.47 2.32 -19.72
C GLU A 299 -0.50 2.75 -20.81
N ALA A 300 0.79 2.86 -20.46
CA ALA A 300 1.88 2.97 -21.41
C ALA A 300 2.81 1.77 -21.29
N ARG A 301 3.39 1.35 -22.42
CA ARG A 301 4.44 0.33 -22.47
C ARG A 301 5.69 0.93 -23.08
N LEU A 302 6.83 0.61 -22.49
CA LEU A 302 8.13 1.07 -22.95
C LEU A 302 9.17 -0.04 -22.77
N GLU A 303 10.21 0.02 -23.59
CA GLU A 303 11.36 -0.85 -23.50
C GLU A 303 12.61 0.00 -23.64
N MET A 304 13.63 -0.27 -22.84
CA MET A 304 14.92 0.40 -22.95
C MET A 304 16.07 -0.60 -22.78
N ALA A 305 17.19 -0.32 -23.44
CA ALA A 305 18.44 -0.99 -23.15
C ALA A 305 18.83 -0.71 -21.69
N ALA A 306 19.36 -1.72 -21.02
CA ALA A 306 19.77 -1.64 -19.64
C ALA A 306 20.94 -2.59 -19.36
N GLY A 307 21.65 -2.38 -18.27
CA GLY A 307 22.81 -3.22 -17.95
C GLY A 307 24.13 -2.58 -18.33
N SER A 308 25.18 -2.93 -17.59
CA SER A 308 26.56 -2.52 -17.91
C SER A 308 27.35 -3.56 -18.68
N GLY A 309 26.96 -4.83 -18.61
CA GLY A 309 27.70 -5.95 -19.20
C GLY A 309 29.01 -6.30 -18.46
N VAL A 310 29.25 -5.74 -17.27
CA VAL A 310 30.41 -6.06 -16.42
C VAL A 310 30.30 -7.52 -15.95
N GLY A 311 31.38 -8.30 -16.16
CA GLY A 311 31.47 -9.71 -15.73
C GLY A 311 31.36 -10.78 -16.83
N GLY A 312 31.88 -10.54 -18.04
CA GLY A 312 32.16 -11.62 -19.00
C GLY A 312 31.00 -12.03 -19.94
N GLY A 313 30.05 -11.14 -20.23
CA GLY A 313 28.94 -11.39 -21.17
C GLY A 313 28.74 -10.36 -22.29
N GLY A 314 29.48 -9.24 -22.29
CA GLY A 314 29.62 -8.32 -23.43
C GLY A 314 28.37 -7.62 -23.99
N ARG A 315 27.15 -7.94 -23.54
CA ARG A 315 25.91 -7.35 -24.10
C ARG A 315 25.00 -6.82 -22.99
N ARG A 316 24.59 -5.55 -23.16
CA ARG A 316 23.50 -4.94 -22.41
C ARG A 316 22.22 -5.76 -22.64
N GLY A 317 21.44 -5.92 -21.58
CA GLY A 317 20.11 -6.51 -21.65
C GLY A 317 19.05 -5.47 -21.99
N ARG A 318 17.81 -5.79 -21.66
CA ARG A 318 16.68 -4.88 -21.79
C ARG A 318 15.83 -4.89 -20.53
N VAL A 319 15.15 -3.79 -20.29
CA VAL A 319 14.06 -3.70 -19.33
C VAL A 319 12.81 -3.30 -20.09
N ALA A 320 11.77 -4.11 -19.96
CA ALA A 320 10.43 -3.75 -20.41
C ALA A 320 9.63 -3.24 -19.21
N LEU A 321 8.87 -2.16 -19.40
CA LEU A 321 7.99 -1.59 -18.39
C LEU A 321 6.58 -1.43 -18.96
N ARG A 322 5.60 -1.82 -18.15
CA ARG A 322 4.21 -1.41 -18.30
C ARG A 322 3.85 -0.49 -17.13
N LEU A 323 3.55 0.77 -17.45
CA LEU A 323 3.13 1.79 -16.49
C LEU A 323 1.62 2.03 -16.63
N VAL A 324 0.87 1.71 -15.58
CA VAL A 324 -0.55 2.04 -15.46
C VAL A 324 -0.69 3.26 -14.55
N VAL A 325 -1.29 4.32 -15.06
CA VAL A 325 -1.63 5.54 -14.31
C VAL A 325 -3.14 5.59 -14.14
N SER A 326 -3.61 5.82 -12.92
CA SER A 326 -5.03 6.01 -12.64
C SER A 326 -5.30 7.24 -11.77
N LEU A 327 -6.48 7.83 -12.00
CA LEU A 327 -7.05 8.89 -11.18
C LEU A 327 -8.42 8.47 -10.69
N HIS A 328 -8.70 8.83 -9.44
CA HIS A 328 -10.03 8.73 -8.85
C HIS A 328 -10.71 10.10 -8.92
N ALA A 329 -12.02 10.08 -9.07
CA ALA A 329 -12.84 11.29 -9.17
C ALA A 329 -12.88 12.13 -7.90
N ASP A 330 -12.31 11.66 -6.78
CA ASP A 330 -12.29 12.38 -5.51
C ASP A 330 -10.91 12.54 -4.85
N SER A 331 -9.83 12.40 -5.62
CA SER A 331 -8.47 12.38 -5.08
C SER A 331 -7.49 13.19 -5.94
N PRO A 332 -6.58 13.98 -5.32
CA PRO A 332 -5.48 14.63 -6.03
C PRO A 332 -4.32 13.66 -6.36
N VAL A 333 -4.41 12.41 -5.92
CA VAL A 333 -3.30 11.45 -6.00
C VAL A 333 -3.29 10.75 -7.35
N VAL A 334 -2.17 10.89 -8.06
CA VAL A 334 -1.83 10.16 -9.29
C VAL A 334 -1.27 8.79 -8.91
N ARG A 335 -2.07 7.74 -9.07
CA ARG A 335 -1.68 6.37 -8.71
C ARG A 335 -0.94 5.72 -9.88
N CYS A 336 0.22 5.12 -9.61
CA CYS A 336 1.11 4.53 -10.59
C CYS A 336 1.43 3.08 -10.23
N VAL A 337 1.21 2.17 -11.17
CA VAL A 337 1.63 0.76 -11.07
C VAL A 337 2.59 0.47 -12.21
N LEU A 338 3.81 0.09 -11.87
CA LEU A 338 4.87 -0.27 -12.80
C LEU A 338 5.06 -1.79 -12.73
N GLU A 339 4.88 -2.48 -13.84
CA GLU A 339 5.27 -3.89 -14.03
C GLU A 339 6.56 -3.89 -14.85
N VAL A 340 7.68 -4.17 -14.18
CA VAL A 340 9.04 -4.19 -14.75
C VAL A 340 9.41 -5.64 -15.06
N ASP A 341 9.82 -5.93 -16.28
CA ASP A 341 10.47 -7.19 -16.65
C ASP A 341 11.96 -6.93 -16.90
N ASN A 342 12.80 -7.35 -15.95
CA ASN A 342 14.23 -7.15 -16.01
C ASN A 342 14.95 -8.33 -16.69
N GLN A 343 15.56 -8.07 -17.84
CA GLN A 343 16.40 -9.02 -18.58
C GLN A 343 17.85 -8.50 -18.69
N ALA A 344 18.27 -7.63 -17.77
CA ALA A 344 19.60 -7.06 -17.68
C ALA A 344 20.28 -7.37 -16.33
N THR A 345 21.60 -7.26 -16.29
CA THR A 345 22.44 -7.56 -15.12
C THR A 345 23.40 -6.40 -14.81
N SER A 346 23.86 -6.34 -13.56
CA SER A 346 24.89 -5.40 -13.10
C SER A 346 24.51 -3.94 -13.37
N HIS A 347 23.34 -3.52 -12.89
CA HIS A 347 22.76 -2.20 -13.14
C HIS A 347 21.79 -1.74 -12.05
N ARG A 348 21.48 -0.45 -12.06
CA ARG A 348 20.49 0.21 -11.21
C ARG A 348 19.51 0.97 -12.08
N LEU A 349 18.25 0.55 -12.01
CA LEU A 349 17.11 1.20 -12.66
C LEU A 349 16.44 2.17 -11.69
N ARG A 350 16.26 3.42 -12.11
CA ARG A 350 15.67 4.49 -11.31
C ARG A 350 14.58 5.24 -12.07
N ALA A 351 13.74 5.96 -11.33
CA ALA A 351 12.74 6.89 -11.86
C ALA A 351 12.98 8.29 -11.30
N ARG A 352 13.21 9.27 -12.17
CA ARG A 352 13.50 10.66 -11.81
C ARG A 352 12.22 11.50 -11.77
N LEU A 353 12.14 12.41 -10.80
CA LEU A 353 11.04 13.36 -10.61
C LEU A 353 11.59 14.78 -10.44
N PRO A 354 11.68 15.57 -11.53
CA PRO A 354 12.10 16.96 -11.42
C PRO A 354 11.05 17.82 -10.72
N THR A 355 11.35 18.31 -9.51
CA THR A 355 10.39 19.11 -8.73
C THR A 355 10.52 20.61 -9.02
N GLY A 356 11.71 21.05 -9.46
CA GLY A 356 12.04 22.47 -9.60
C GLY A 356 12.26 23.18 -8.25
N LEU A 357 12.59 22.43 -7.19
CA LEU A 357 12.82 22.94 -5.83
C LEU A 357 14.30 22.86 -5.45
N GLY A 358 15.19 23.23 -6.37
CA GLY A 358 16.63 23.32 -6.09
C GLY A 358 16.90 24.24 -4.90
N GLY A 359 17.80 23.82 -4.00
CA GLY A 359 18.10 24.54 -2.75
C GLY A 359 17.11 24.32 -1.60
N ALA A 360 15.95 23.69 -1.85
CA ALA A 360 15.06 23.26 -0.78
C ALA A 360 15.57 21.97 -0.09
N VAL A 361 15.10 21.76 1.13
CA VAL A 361 15.27 20.48 1.83
C VAL A 361 14.17 19.50 1.44
N VAL A 362 14.48 18.21 1.54
CA VAL A 362 13.50 17.14 1.35
C VAL A 362 13.05 16.60 2.71
N VAL A 363 11.77 16.28 2.83
CA VAL A 363 11.17 15.59 3.97
C VAL A 363 10.93 14.13 3.57
N ALA A 364 11.53 13.19 4.30
CA ALA A 364 11.37 11.76 4.07
C ALA A 364 10.78 11.09 5.30
N GLY A 365 9.83 10.17 5.10
CA GLY A 365 9.26 9.43 6.21
C GLY A 365 10.30 8.54 6.89
N ALA A 366 10.18 8.40 8.21
CA ALA A 366 11.04 7.63 9.08
C ALA A 366 10.19 6.90 10.13
N ALA A 367 10.84 6.07 10.97
CA ALA A 367 10.15 5.40 12.06
C ALA A 367 9.48 6.43 12.98
N PHE A 368 8.14 6.40 13.05
CA PHE A 368 7.32 7.29 13.87
C PHE A 368 7.52 8.79 13.58
N GLY A 369 7.76 9.17 12.32
CA GLY A 369 7.88 10.57 11.96
C GLY A 369 8.42 10.81 10.56
N ALA A 370 9.07 11.96 10.39
CA ALA A 370 9.79 12.30 9.18
C ALA A 370 11.13 12.97 9.53
N VAL A 371 12.07 12.90 8.61
CA VAL A 371 13.38 13.53 8.72
C VAL A 371 13.61 14.47 7.54
N THR A 372 14.21 15.62 7.85
CA THR A 372 14.61 16.60 6.86
C THR A 372 16.04 16.32 6.40
N ARG A 373 16.28 16.31 5.09
CA ARG A 373 17.61 16.07 4.52
C ARG A 373 17.97 17.10 3.46
N SER A 374 19.25 17.44 3.41
CA SER A 374 19.87 18.18 2.31
C SER A 374 20.46 17.19 1.29
N PRO A 375 20.72 17.62 0.04
CA PRO A 375 21.48 16.82 -0.92
C PRO A 375 22.82 16.39 -0.32
N VAL A 376 23.17 15.11 -0.49
CA VAL A 376 24.43 14.56 0.03
C VAL A 376 25.57 14.92 -0.94
N ALA A 377 26.62 15.56 -0.43
CA ALA A 377 27.85 15.83 -1.16
C ALA A 377 29.03 15.21 -0.39
N ALA A 378 29.60 14.14 -0.94
CA ALA A 378 30.71 13.41 -0.35
C ALA A 378 31.77 13.08 -1.41
N PRO A 379 32.79 13.94 -1.61
CA PRO A 379 33.87 13.66 -2.54
C PRO A 379 34.63 12.40 -2.11
N ALA A 380 34.75 11.40 -3.00
CA ALA A 380 35.35 10.10 -2.67
C ALA A 380 36.75 10.19 -2.05
N ARG A 381 37.56 11.18 -2.45
CA ARG A 381 38.90 11.44 -1.89
C ARG A 381 38.91 11.71 -0.39
N ASP A 382 37.81 12.22 0.16
CA ASP A 382 37.68 12.57 1.57
C ASP A 382 37.26 11.32 2.40
N TYR A 383 36.92 10.22 1.72
CA TYR A 383 36.40 8.98 2.29
C TYR A 383 37.11 7.74 1.70
N PRO A 384 38.41 7.54 1.99
CA PRO A 384 39.21 6.48 1.37
C PRO A 384 38.83 5.05 1.78
N LEU A 385 38.10 4.88 2.88
CA LEU A 385 37.65 3.57 3.37
C LEU A 385 36.28 3.17 2.82
N GLU A 386 35.32 4.10 2.82
CA GLU A 386 33.98 3.87 2.27
C GLU A 386 33.38 5.22 1.88
N THR A 387 33.13 5.41 0.59
CA THR A 387 32.55 6.64 0.06
C THR A 387 31.04 6.66 0.32
N PRO A 388 30.50 7.67 1.04
CA PRO A 388 29.06 7.81 1.23
C PRO A 388 28.31 7.88 -0.10
N VAL A 389 27.22 7.12 -0.20
CA VAL A 389 26.32 7.18 -1.36
C VAL A 389 25.41 8.40 -1.27
N PRO A 390 24.97 8.99 -2.41
CA PRO A 390 24.06 10.13 -2.40
C PRO A 390 22.61 9.74 -2.07
N THR A 391 22.33 8.43 -1.98
CA THR A 391 21.01 7.88 -1.69
C THR A 391 20.72 7.83 -0.19
N ALA A 392 19.44 7.82 0.16
CA ALA A 392 18.94 7.69 1.52
C ALA A 392 17.67 6.82 1.55
N PRO A 393 17.34 6.18 2.69
CA PRO A 393 16.09 5.47 2.85
C PRO A 393 14.94 6.44 3.17
N ALA A 394 13.75 6.13 2.66
CA ALA A 394 12.49 6.73 3.07
C ALA A 394 11.49 5.63 3.43
N GLN A 395 10.71 5.83 4.49
CA GLN A 395 9.52 5.03 4.78
C GLN A 395 8.29 5.76 4.23
N ARG A 396 7.48 5.07 3.41
CA ARG A 396 6.15 5.49 2.94
C ARG A 396 6.13 6.71 2.00
N PHE A 397 6.95 7.73 2.22
CA PHE A 397 6.94 8.93 1.40
C PHE A 397 8.28 9.68 1.40
N VAL A 398 8.48 10.46 0.35
CA VAL A 398 9.46 11.55 0.25
C VAL A 398 8.78 12.74 -0.42
N ALA A 399 8.98 13.95 0.09
CA ALA A 399 8.35 15.15 -0.42
C ALA A 399 9.25 16.37 -0.27
N ALA A 400 9.11 17.33 -1.18
CA ALA A 400 9.71 18.66 -1.06
C ALA A 400 8.65 19.70 -1.44
N ALA A 401 8.65 20.85 -0.76
CA ALA A 401 7.76 21.96 -1.08
C ALA A 401 8.38 23.32 -0.72
N SER A 402 8.00 24.36 -1.46
CA SER A 402 8.24 25.77 -1.16
C SER A 402 7.01 26.58 -1.58
N GLY A 403 6.37 27.27 -0.62
CA GLY A 403 5.09 27.93 -0.85
C GLY A 403 4.02 26.95 -1.34
N SER A 404 3.38 27.26 -2.47
CA SER A 404 2.38 26.42 -3.13
C SER A 404 2.95 25.28 -3.97
N ARG A 405 4.24 25.33 -4.32
CA ARG A 405 4.88 24.35 -5.18
C ARG A 405 5.47 23.23 -4.34
N GLY A 406 4.94 22.01 -4.49
CA GLY A 406 5.51 20.83 -3.85
C GLY A 406 4.98 19.54 -4.43
N LEU A 407 5.82 18.51 -4.35
CA LEU A 407 5.51 17.18 -4.88
C LEU A 407 5.91 16.13 -3.86
N ALA A 408 4.98 15.23 -3.56
CA ALA A 408 5.21 14.04 -2.76
C ALA A 408 5.23 12.79 -3.65
N LEU A 409 6.22 11.94 -3.43
CA LEU A 409 6.28 10.56 -3.91
C LEU A 409 5.92 9.65 -2.73
N LEU A 410 4.86 8.86 -2.89
CA LEU A 410 4.34 7.92 -1.90
C LEU A 410 4.57 6.48 -2.39
N ALA A 411 4.87 5.56 -1.47
CA ALA A 411 5.01 4.12 -1.74
C ALA A 411 4.45 3.31 -0.57
N PRO A 412 3.99 2.06 -0.77
CA PRO A 412 3.41 1.25 0.32
C PRO A 412 4.36 0.95 1.49
N GLY A 413 5.67 1.12 1.27
CA GLY A 413 6.71 0.68 2.18
C GLY A 413 7.94 1.56 2.15
N PHE A 414 9.08 1.00 2.55
CA PHE A 414 10.35 1.69 2.48
C PHE A 414 11.05 1.51 1.13
N PHE A 415 11.76 2.53 0.69
CA PHE A 415 12.46 2.59 -0.58
C PHE A 415 13.72 3.44 -0.47
N GLU A 416 14.62 3.27 -1.43
CA GLU A 416 15.81 4.10 -1.58
C GLU A 416 15.50 5.25 -2.56
N TYR A 417 15.91 6.46 -2.20
CA TYR A 417 15.83 7.63 -3.07
C TYR A 417 17.11 8.46 -2.99
N GLU A 418 17.32 9.33 -3.97
CA GLU A 418 18.33 10.39 -3.95
C GLU A 418 17.62 11.75 -4.03
N TRP A 419 18.09 12.73 -3.23
CA TRP A 419 17.71 14.14 -3.36
C TRP A 419 18.88 14.90 -3.94
N THR A 420 18.71 15.38 -5.18
CA THR A 420 19.80 16.02 -5.91
C THR A 420 19.89 17.51 -5.61
N THR A 421 21.04 18.13 -5.89
CA THR A 421 21.23 19.58 -5.77
C THR A 421 20.29 20.40 -6.66
N GLY A 422 19.86 19.84 -7.79
CA GLY A 422 18.85 20.44 -8.68
C GLY A 422 17.42 20.36 -8.15
N GLY A 423 17.18 19.66 -7.04
CA GLY A 423 15.85 19.46 -6.48
C GLY A 423 15.05 18.34 -7.15
N ASP A 424 15.73 17.34 -7.72
CA ASP A 424 15.06 16.13 -8.21
C ASP A 424 14.99 15.08 -7.11
N VAL A 425 13.83 14.40 -7.01
CA VAL A 425 13.74 13.11 -6.31
C VAL A 425 14.05 12.02 -7.33
N VAL A 426 14.99 11.13 -7.03
CA VAL A 426 15.32 9.98 -7.89
C VAL A 426 15.07 8.70 -7.10
N LEU A 427 14.05 7.94 -7.48
CA LEU A 427 13.66 6.69 -6.83
C LEU A 427 14.41 5.51 -7.42
N THR A 428 15.06 4.68 -6.61
CA THR A 428 15.58 3.38 -7.06
C THR A 428 14.44 2.37 -7.18
N LEU A 429 14.18 1.89 -8.40
CA LEU A 429 13.15 0.89 -8.68
C LEU A 429 13.68 -0.54 -8.46
N LEU A 430 14.91 -0.78 -8.93
CA LEU A 430 15.60 -2.06 -8.91
C LEU A 430 17.11 -1.83 -8.96
N ARG A 431 17.88 -2.66 -8.24
CA ARG A 431 19.34 -2.73 -8.29
C ARG A 431 19.73 -4.20 -8.39
N ALA A 432 20.53 -4.52 -9.40
CA ALA A 432 20.87 -5.88 -9.80
C ALA A 432 22.39 -6.06 -9.73
N VAL A 433 22.82 -7.01 -8.89
CA VAL A 433 24.23 -7.37 -8.64
C VAL A 433 24.37 -8.88 -8.55
N GLY A 434 25.58 -9.41 -8.74
CA GLY A 434 25.81 -10.86 -8.80
C GLY A 434 26.69 -11.45 -7.69
N GLN A 435 27.12 -10.62 -6.73
CA GLN A 435 28.04 -11.01 -5.67
C GLN A 435 27.55 -10.46 -4.32
N LEU A 436 27.69 -11.26 -3.26
CA LEU A 436 27.38 -10.87 -1.89
C LEU A 436 28.29 -9.72 -1.45
N SER A 437 29.60 -9.92 -1.56
CA SER A 437 30.63 -8.97 -1.13
C SER A 437 31.82 -9.03 -2.08
N ARG A 438 32.28 -7.86 -2.49
CA ARG A 438 33.48 -7.68 -3.33
C ARG A 438 34.56 -6.92 -2.56
N GLY A 439 35.81 -7.30 -2.79
CA GLY A 439 36.99 -6.72 -2.15
C GLY A 439 37.67 -5.62 -2.98
N ASP A 440 37.29 -5.52 -4.25
CA ASP A 440 37.93 -4.73 -5.28
C ASP A 440 37.11 -3.48 -5.67
N LEU A 441 36.14 -3.07 -4.83
CA LEU A 441 35.30 -1.92 -5.09
C LEU A 441 36.07 -0.61 -4.79
N PRO A 442 36.23 0.31 -5.76
CA PRO A 442 36.82 1.62 -5.50
C PRO A 442 36.05 2.44 -4.45
N THR A 443 34.73 2.24 -4.35
CA THR A 443 33.88 2.94 -3.38
C THR A 443 33.97 2.38 -1.96
N ARG A 444 34.49 1.16 -1.79
CA ARG A 444 34.64 0.47 -0.50
C ARG A 444 35.72 -0.61 -0.61
N PRO A 445 37.02 -0.28 -0.48
CA PRO A 445 38.10 -1.26 -0.55
C PRO A 445 37.99 -2.34 0.55
N GLY A 446 38.25 -3.60 0.20
CA GLY A 446 38.10 -4.73 1.11
C GLY A 446 36.68 -5.31 1.12
N HIS A 447 36.46 -6.39 1.87
CA HIS A 447 35.18 -7.11 1.90
C HIS A 447 34.28 -6.64 3.05
N ALA A 448 32.98 -6.46 2.79
CA ALA A 448 31.96 -6.23 3.83
C ALA A 448 31.44 -7.54 4.43
N ALA A 449 31.52 -8.63 3.67
CA ALA A 449 31.19 -10.00 4.07
C ALA A 449 31.99 -11.02 3.26
N TRP A 450 31.71 -12.32 3.44
CA TRP A 450 32.38 -13.38 2.68
C TRP A 450 32.14 -13.26 1.16
N PRO A 451 33.18 -13.40 0.32
CA PRO A 451 33.01 -13.40 -1.13
C PRO A 451 32.21 -14.63 -1.55
N SER A 452 31.03 -14.40 -2.12
CA SER A 452 30.17 -15.48 -2.61
C SER A 452 29.27 -14.97 -3.74
N ALA A 453 28.95 -15.86 -4.67
CA ALA A 453 28.05 -15.55 -5.77
C ALA A 453 26.59 -15.51 -5.31
N THR A 454 25.86 -14.52 -5.80
CA THR A 454 24.42 -14.32 -5.55
C THR A 454 23.69 -14.03 -6.86
N PRO A 455 23.65 -14.98 -7.81
CA PRO A 455 23.04 -14.74 -9.12
C PRO A 455 21.56 -14.32 -9.05
N GLN A 456 20.81 -14.73 -8.01
CA GLN A 456 19.43 -14.27 -7.84
C GLN A 456 19.31 -12.79 -7.42
N ALA A 457 20.38 -12.19 -6.89
CA ALA A 457 20.45 -10.75 -6.61
C ALA A 457 20.52 -9.89 -7.88
N GLN A 458 20.60 -10.50 -9.07
CA GLN A 458 20.42 -9.81 -10.34
C GLN A 458 18.94 -9.43 -10.58
N CYS A 459 18.00 -9.97 -9.78
CA CYS A 459 16.58 -9.63 -9.84
C CYS A 459 15.99 -9.74 -11.26
N LEU A 460 16.30 -10.83 -11.97
CA LEU A 460 15.76 -11.11 -13.30
C LEU A 460 14.25 -11.42 -13.24
N GLY A 461 13.55 -11.08 -14.32
CA GLY A 461 12.12 -11.33 -14.49
C GLY A 461 11.23 -10.22 -13.95
N ALA A 462 9.99 -10.58 -13.65
CA ALA A 462 8.93 -9.62 -13.36
C ALA A 462 8.96 -9.10 -11.92
N THR A 463 8.86 -7.78 -11.77
CA THR A 463 8.66 -7.09 -10.50
C THR A 463 7.56 -6.05 -10.64
N ARG A 464 6.66 -6.00 -9.66
CA ARG A 464 5.62 -4.98 -9.57
C ARG A 464 6.01 -3.90 -8.56
N VAL A 465 5.86 -2.63 -8.94
CA VAL A 465 6.18 -1.45 -8.13
C VAL A 465 4.95 -0.55 -8.09
N GLU A 466 4.48 -0.26 -6.87
CA GLU A 466 3.37 0.67 -6.64
C GLU A 466 3.87 1.97 -6.05
N LEU A 467 3.43 3.08 -6.63
CA LEU A 467 3.80 4.42 -6.24
C LEU A 467 2.60 5.36 -6.43
N ALA A 468 2.64 6.50 -5.78
CA ALA A 468 1.68 7.58 -5.98
C ALA A 468 2.38 8.93 -5.96
N LEU A 469 1.90 9.86 -6.79
CA LEU A 469 2.36 11.25 -6.79
C LEU A 469 1.22 12.13 -6.29
N ALA A 470 1.53 13.11 -5.43
CA ALA A 470 0.56 14.06 -4.94
C ALA A 470 1.18 15.47 -4.89
N PRO A 471 0.53 16.49 -5.50
CA PRO A 471 0.88 17.88 -5.25
C PRO A 471 0.61 18.24 -3.79
N VAL A 472 1.58 18.92 -3.17
CA VAL A 472 1.57 19.33 -1.75
C VAL A 472 2.17 20.73 -1.60
N SER A 473 1.87 21.41 -0.52
CA SER A 473 2.39 22.73 -0.17
C SER A 473 3.33 22.69 1.03
N ALA A 474 4.08 23.76 1.28
CA ALA A 474 4.89 23.89 2.49
C ALA A 474 4.03 23.76 3.76
N THR A 475 2.81 24.31 3.75
CA THR A 475 1.85 24.19 4.86
C THR A 475 1.40 22.74 5.10
N ASP A 476 1.23 21.94 4.04
CA ASP A 476 0.90 20.51 4.18
C ASP A 476 2.02 19.75 4.88
N LEU A 477 3.29 20.06 4.54
CA LEU A 477 4.47 19.46 5.17
C LEU A 477 4.57 19.87 6.66
N GLU A 478 4.32 21.14 6.98
CA GLU A 478 4.39 21.67 8.36
C GLU A 478 3.30 21.11 9.29
N ARG A 479 2.15 20.69 8.76
CA ARG A 479 1.07 20.09 9.54
C ARG A 479 1.45 18.70 10.08
N GLY A 480 2.32 17.97 9.36
CA GLY A 480 2.93 16.70 9.76
C GLY A 480 2.08 15.45 9.53
N ASP A 481 0.76 15.57 9.52
CA ASP A 481 -0.22 14.48 9.33
C ASP A 481 -0.73 14.35 7.89
N VAL A 482 -0.62 15.38 7.04
CA VAL A 482 -1.14 15.35 5.66
C VAL A 482 -0.48 14.28 4.79
N LEU A 483 0.86 14.15 4.82
CA LEU A 483 1.56 13.12 4.04
C LEU A 483 1.17 11.69 4.48
N PRO A 484 1.14 11.37 5.79
CA PRO A 484 0.56 10.13 6.27
C PRO A 484 -0.90 9.90 5.84
N GLU A 485 -1.77 10.91 5.90
CA GLU A 485 -3.18 10.79 5.49
C GLU A 485 -3.30 10.47 3.99
N LEU A 486 -2.58 11.20 3.12
CA LEU A 486 -2.52 10.93 1.68
C LEU A 486 -2.00 9.52 1.38
N TRP A 487 -0.98 9.08 2.13
CA TRP A 487 -0.45 7.73 2.03
C TRP A 487 -1.48 6.67 2.44
N GLU A 488 -2.19 6.87 3.55
CA GLU A 488 -3.26 5.96 4.00
C GLU A 488 -4.41 5.88 3.00
N ASP A 489 -4.81 7.01 2.39
CA ASP A 489 -5.87 7.04 1.37
C ASP A 489 -5.46 6.37 0.06
N CYS A 490 -4.16 6.20 -0.16
CA CYS A 490 -3.62 5.49 -1.32
C CYS A 490 -3.43 3.99 -1.06
N PHE A 491 -2.79 3.63 0.04
CA PHE A 491 -2.31 2.26 0.29
C PHE A 491 -3.06 1.51 1.39
N VAL A 492 -3.91 2.20 2.15
CA VAL A 492 -4.84 1.61 3.13
C VAL A 492 -6.26 2.10 2.86
N PRO A 493 -6.78 2.04 1.61
CA PRO A 493 -8.12 2.54 1.30
C PRO A 493 -9.19 1.74 2.04
N LEU A 494 -10.45 2.21 2.00
CA LEU A 494 -11.59 1.37 2.37
C LEU A 494 -11.50 0.04 1.62
N ARG A 495 -11.55 -1.07 2.37
CA ARG A 495 -11.34 -2.41 1.82
C ARG A 495 -12.65 -3.17 1.79
N GLY A 496 -13.01 -3.68 0.63
CA GLY A 496 -14.15 -4.58 0.46
C GLY A 496 -13.74 -6.05 0.66
N PHE A 497 -14.56 -6.79 1.39
CA PHE A 497 -14.54 -8.24 1.52
C PHE A 497 -15.85 -8.79 0.98
N TRP A 498 -15.80 -9.45 -0.18
CA TRP A 498 -16.98 -10.03 -0.80
C TRP A 498 -17.28 -11.39 -0.19
N LEU A 499 -18.50 -11.54 0.33
CA LEU A 499 -19.01 -12.79 0.88
C LEU A 499 -20.17 -13.26 -0.01
N ARG A 500 -19.86 -14.16 -0.96
CA ARG A 500 -20.87 -14.66 -1.92
C ARG A 500 -21.93 -15.53 -1.24
N ASP A 501 -21.57 -16.15 -0.13
CA ASP A 501 -22.40 -17.03 0.69
C ASP A 501 -22.93 -16.33 1.96
N ALA A 502 -22.88 -15.00 2.03
CA ALA A 502 -23.39 -14.27 3.18
C ALA A 502 -24.85 -14.61 3.52
N VAL A 503 -25.13 -14.87 4.80
CA VAL A 503 -26.46 -15.10 5.37
C VAL A 503 -26.61 -14.21 6.60
N ASP A 504 -27.73 -13.48 6.69
CA ASP A 504 -28.16 -12.72 7.88
C ASP A 504 -27.04 -11.91 8.58
N LEU A 505 -26.25 -11.15 7.81
CA LEU A 505 -25.13 -10.38 8.35
C LEU A 505 -25.59 -9.37 9.41
N ALA A 506 -24.87 -9.35 10.54
CA ALA A 506 -25.09 -8.42 11.64
C ALA A 506 -23.75 -7.75 11.99
N PRO A 507 -23.32 -6.73 11.21
CA PRO A 507 -22.04 -6.06 11.41
C PRO A 507 -21.98 -5.38 12.78
N ALA A 508 -20.89 -5.62 13.50
CA ALA A 508 -20.48 -4.78 14.61
C ALA A 508 -20.29 -3.34 14.11
N ALA A 509 -20.53 -2.37 14.98
CA ALA A 509 -20.44 -0.95 14.67
C ALA A 509 -19.35 -0.23 15.49
N PRO A 510 -18.08 -0.67 15.43
CA PRO A 510 -17.00 0.12 16.02
C PRO A 510 -16.93 1.49 15.35
N ASP A 511 -16.70 2.50 16.18
CA ASP A 511 -16.48 3.87 15.77
C ASP A 511 -15.41 4.43 16.70
N ILE A 512 -14.16 4.43 16.22
CA ILE A 512 -13.00 4.89 16.96
C ILE A 512 -12.25 5.88 16.08
N ALA A 513 -12.12 7.11 16.55
CA ALA A 513 -11.45 8.17 15.83
C ALA A 513 -10.31 8.81 16.65
N LEU A 514 -9.23 9.17 15.97
CA LEU A 514 -8.14 9.97 16.50
C LEU A 514 -8.35 11.43 16.07
N GLU A 515 -8.41 12.33 17.04
CA GLU A 515 -8.46 13.78 16.83
C GLU A 515 -7.13 14.40 17.27
N GLY A 516 -6.67 15.39 16.52
CA GLY A 516 -5.50 16.22 16.85
C GLY A 516 -4.60 16.46 15.64
N THR A 517 -4.23 17.72 15.41
CA THR A 517 -3.34 18.10 14.30
C THR A 517 -1.95 17.52 14.51
N GLY A 518 -1.40 16.88 13.47
CA GLY A 518 -0.07 16.29 13.50
C GLY A 518 0.00 14.94 14.20
N LEU A 519 -1.13 14.38 14.67
CA LEU A 519 -1.18 13.06 15.29
C LEU A 519 -1.48 11.98 14.24
N VAL A 520 -0.67 10.92 14.23
CA VAL A 520 -0.77 9.86 13.22
C VAL A 520 -0.98 8.51 13.88
N LEU A 521 -1.99 7.76 13.44
CA LEU A 521 -2.24 6.39 13.89
C LEU A 521 -1.08 5.47 13.49
N SER A 522 -0.58 4.70 14.45
CA SER A 522 0.46 3.68 14.22
C SER A 522 0.02 2.26 14.52
N ALA A 523 -0.84 2.04 15.52
CA ALA A 523 -1.32 0.69 15.84
C ALA A 523 -2.68 0.69 16.53
N VAL A 524 -3.47 -0.32 16.20
CA VAL A 524 -4.65 -0.74 16.96
C VAL A 524 -4.60 -2.25 17.06
N LYS A 525 -4.44 -2.79 18.27
CA LYS A 525 -4.19 -4.21 18.46
C LYS A 525 -4.80 -4.73 19.76
N PRO A 526 -5.03 -6.05 19.90
CA PRO A 526 -5.37 -6.61 21.19
C PRO A 526 -4.20 -6.44 22.17
N ALA A 527 -4.51 -6.17 23.44
CA ALA A 527 -3.50 -6.14 24.49
C ALA A 527 -2.93 -7.54 24.79
N GLN A 528 -1.70 -7.57 25.31
CA GLN A 528 -1.00 -8.81 25.65
C GLN A 528 -1.71 -9.57 26.79
N ALA A 529 -2.25 -8.85 27.78
CA ALA A 529 -2.94 -9.42 28.93
C ALA A 529 -4.37 -8.89 29.04
N GLY A 530 -5.31 -9.75 29.47
CA GLY A 530 -6.73 -9.40 29.62
C GLY A 530 -7.46 -9.12 28.31
N SER A 531 -8.64 -8.51 28.39
CA SER A 531 -9.45 -8.09 27.23
C SER A 531 -9.29 -6.63 26.72
N PRO A 532 -8.25 -5.84 27.05
CA PRO A 532 -8.14 -4.48 26.55
C PRO A 532 -7.76 -4.37 25.07
N LEU A 533 -8.05 -3.19 24.53
CA LEU A 533 -7.63 -2.68 23.23
C LEU A 533 -6.45 -1.72 23.44
N VAL A 534 -5.41 -1.82 22.63
CA VAL A 534 -4.29 -0.87 22.60
C VAL A 534 -4.45 0.05 21.39
N LEU A 535 -4.39 1.36 21.63
CA LEU A 535 -4.40 2.41 20.63
C LEU A 535 -3.08 3.17 20.69
N ARG A 536 -2.38 3.31 19.56
CA ARG A 536 -1.11 4.03 19.51
C ARG A 536 -1.06 5.04 18.38
N CYS A 537 -0.74 6.27 18.72
CA CYS A 537 -0.41 7.32 17.76
C CYS A 537 0.96 7.92 18.06
N TYR A 538 1.50 8.70 17.13
CA TYR A 538 2.68 9.53 17.38
C TYR A 538 2.42 10.96 16.92
N ASN A 539 3.12 11.91 17.55
CA ASN A 539 3.18 13.29 17.11
C ASN A 539 4.22 13.44 16.01
N ALA A 540 3.78 13.74 14.79
CA ALA A 540 4.66 13.91 13.64
C ALA A 540 5.42 15.26 13.63
N THR A 541 5.21 16.12 14.64
CA THR A 541 5.71 17.49 14.66
C THR A 541 6.64 17.78 15.83
N GLY A 542 7.46 18.83 15.67
CA GLY A 542 8.30 19.40 16.74
C GLY A 542 7.55 20.27 17.75
N ARG A 543 6.21 20.23 17.77
CA ARG A 543 5.36 21.05 18.64
C ARG A 543 4.49 20.16 19.51
N ARG A 544 4.18 20.61 20.73
CA ARG A 544 3.24 19.93 21.61
C ARG A 544 1.85 19.87 20.96
N ALA A 545 1.21 18.70 20.97
CA ALA A 545 -0.07 18.46 20.31
C ALA A 545 -1.12 17.94 21.31
N ALA A 546 -2.29 18.58 21.32
CA ALA A 546 -3.46 18.07 22.03
C ALA A 546 -4.16 17.01 21.17
N GLY A 547 -4.51 15.88 21.78
CA GLY A 547 -5.16 14.76 21.11
C GLY A 547 -6.35 14.21 21.87
N ALA A 548 -7.24 13.53 21.15
CA ALA A 548 -8.32 12.77 21.75
C ALA A 548 -8.62 11.49 20.96
N TRP A 549 -8.89 10.40 21.67
CA TRP A 549 -9.57 9.24 21.11
C TRP A 549 -11.07 9.38 21.35
N ARG A 550 -11.87 9.29 20.28
CA ARG A 550 -13.34 9.27 20.33
C ARG A 550 -13.84 7.86 20.12
N PHE A 551 -14.92 7.52 20.82
CA PHE A 551 -15.57 6.22 20.73
C PHE A 551 -17.08 6.38 20.54
N GLY A 552 -17.68 5.59 19.64
CA GLY A 552 -19.13 5.49 19.50
C GLY A 552 -19.79 4.91 20.76
N GLU A 553 -19.17 3.86 21.30
CA GLU A 553 -19.52 3.23 22.59
C GLU A 553 -18.46 3.58 23.65
N GLY A 554 -18.89 3.99 24.85
CA GLY A 554 -17.97 4.43 25.90
C GLY A 554 -17.02 3.30 26.37
N VAL A 555 -15.78 3.67 26.69
CA VAL A 555 -14.82 2.80 27.37
C VAL A 555 -14.95 2.93 28.89
N ARG A 556 -14.59 1.87 29.63
CA ARG A 556 -14.70 1.85 31.10
C ARG A 556 -13.49 2.45 31.79
N SER A 557 -12.31 2.25 31.22
CA SER A 557 -11.07 2.85 31.68
C SER A 557 -10.15 3.15 30.50
N ALA A 558 -9.24 4.11 30.70
CA ALA A 558 -8.16 4.41 29.79
C ALA A 558 -6.87 4.67 30.57
N HIS A 559 -5.77 4.09 30.12
CA HIS A 559 -4.47 4.20 30.76
C HIS A 559 -3.40 4.51 29.72
N ARG A 560 -2.60 5.54 29.96
CA ARG A 560 -1.38 5.78 29.22
C ARG A 560 -0.35 4.75 29.67
N VAL A 561 0.27 4.10 28.69
CA VAL A 561 1.27 3.05 28.90
C VAL A 561 2.46 3.27 27.98
N ARG A 562 3.57 2.60 28.28
CA ARG A 562 4.70 2.47 27.35
C ARG A 562 4.35 1.53 26.19
N ALA A 563 5.21 1.49 25.19
CA ALA A 563 5.03 0.63 24.01
C ALA A 563 5.01 -0.88 24.34
N ASP A 564 5.62 -1.30 25.46
CA ASP A 564 5.58 -2.66 26.01
C ASP A 564 4.34 -2.93 26.89
N GLU A 565 3.36 -2.03 26.88
CA GLU A 565 2.11 -2.06 27.66
C GLU A 565 2.31 -2.00 29.18
N ARG A 566 3.51 -1.62 29.64
CA ARG A 566 3.84 -1.45 31.06
C ARG A 566 3.75 0.02 31.48
N GLU A 567 3.78 0.24 32.80
CA GLU A 567 3.63 1.53 33.47
C GLU A 567 2.28 2.18 33.14
N SER A 568 1.33 2.07 34.07
CA SER A 568 -0.05 2.46 33.82
C SER A 568 -0.38 3.76 34.55
N ALA A 569 -0.53 4.85 33.79
CA ALA A 569 -1.03 6.12 34.30
C ALA A 569 -2.49 6.31 33.86
N PRO A 570 -3.47 6.42 34.79
CA PRO A 570 -4.87 6.57 34.42
C PRO A 570 -5.12 7.89 33.68
N LEU A 571 -5.98 7.84 32.66
CA LEU A 571 -6.45 9.01 31.93
C LEU A 571 -7.91 9.29 32.30
N VAL A 572 -8.28 10.58 32.31
CA VAL A 572 -9.64 11.01 32.60
C VAL A 572 -10.54 10.69 31.41
N LEU A 573 -11.69 10.08 31.72
CA LEU A 573 -12.74 9.80 30.75
C LEU A 573 -13.76 10.93 30.75
N GLU A 574 -14.05 11.47 29.56
CA GLU A 574 -15.10 12.46 29.34
C GLU A 574 -16.30 11.83 28.63
N ALA A 575 -17.43 12.55 28.63
CA ALA A 575 -18.63 12.20 27.85
C ALA A 575 -19.11 10.74 28.06
N ARG A 576 -19.19 10.29 29.34
CA ARG A 576 -19.55 8.92 29.71
C ARG A 576 -18.62 7.86 29.08
N GLY A 577 -17.32 8.13 29.05
CA GLY A 577 -16.31 7.20 28.50
C GLY A 577 -16.14 7.30 26.99
N LYS A 578 -16.82 8.20 26.29
CA LYS A 578 -16.71 8.34 24.82
C LYS A 578 -15.51 9.15 24.37
N THR A 579 -14.75 9.73 25.30
CA THR A 579 -13.62 10.60 24.96
C THR A 579 -12.48 10.39 25.94
N VAL A 580 -11.29 10.12 25.41
CA VAL A 580 -10.04 10.02 26.14
C VAL A 580 -9.10 11.09 25.62
N ARG A 581 -8.87 12.15 26.40
CA ARG A 581 -7.95 13.22 26.04
C ARG A 581 -6.53 12.90 26.49
N PHE A 582 -5.57 13.36 25.71
CA PHE A 582 -4.15 13.29 26.04
C PHE A 582 -3.41 14.46 25.42
N VAL A 583 -2.17 14.64 25.85
CA VAL A 583 -1.22 15.56 25.23
C VAL A 583 0.00 14.75 24.82
N ALA A 584 0.45 14.97 23.59
CA ALA A 584 1.66 14.41 23.03
C ALA A 584 2.74 15.50 22.99
N GLU A 585 3.87 15.26 23.62
CA GLU A 585 5.05 16.10 23.50
C GLU A 585 5.64 16.01 22.07
N PRO A 586 6.53 16.94 21.66
CA PRO A 586 7.18 16.88 20.35
C PRO A 586 7.75 15.49 20.04
N HIS A 587 7.38 14.92 18.89
CA HIS A 587 7.80 13.59 18.44
C HIS A 587 7.45 12.40 19.37
N GLU A 588 6.54 12.61 20.33
CA GLU A 588 6.19 11.57 21.29
C GLU A 588 5.30 10.48 20.66
N ILE A 589 5.59 9.22 21.02
CA ILE A 589 4.74 8.06 20.75
C ILE A 589 3.81 7.85 21.96
N VAL A 590 2.50 8.01 21.75
CA VAL A 590 1.49 7.87 22.80
C VAL A 590 0.78 6.53 22.64
N THR A 591 0.88 5.67 23.66
CA THR A 591 0.18 4.38 23.72
C THR A 591 -0.87 4.42 24.82
N ILE A 592 -2.11 4.07 24.49
CA ILE A 592 -3.25 4.08 25.41
C ILE A 592 -3.93 2.72 25.38
N LEU A 593 -4.12 2.16 26.57
CA LEU A 593 -4.85 0.92 26.81
C LEU A 593 -6.27 1.26 27.27
N VAL A 594 -7.30 0.68 26.65
CA VAL A 594 -8.72 0.92 26.98
C VAL A 594 -9.50 -0.38 27.22
N THR A 595 -10.53 -0.34 28.09
CA THR A 595 -11.36 -1.50 28.48
C THR A 595 -12.86 -1.33 28.27
#